data_AF-A0A961C964-F1
#
_entry.id   AF-A0A961C964-F1
#
_cell.length_a   1.000
_cell.length_b   1.000
_cell.length_c   1.000
_cell.angle_alpha   90.00
_cell.angle_beta   90.00
_cell.angle_gamma   90.00
#
_symmetry.space_group_name_H-M   'P 1'
#
loop_
_entity.id
_entity.type
_entity.pdbx_description
1 polymer ?
#
loop_
_entity_poly.entity_id
_entity_poly.type
_entity_poly.pdbx_seq_one_letter_code
_entity_poly.pdbx_strand_id
1 'polypeptide(L)' 'IAPGGVTTRLTKTVEFPDDVDFELLMRYAGYRGLGEPEDIAGLFAFVASDDGRNIHGAILSSDLGITAG' A
#
# COMPACT_ATOMS: atom_id res chain seq x y z
N ILE A 1 -7.15 1.29 7.09
CA ILE A 1 -6.45 0.64 5.95
C ILE A 1 -5.22 1.49 5.66
N ALA A 2 -4.03 0.92 5.75
CA ALA A 2 -2.77 1.59 5.47
C ALA A 2 -2.23 1.07 4.12
N PRO A 3 -2.44 1.82 3.02
CA PRO A 3 -1.97 1.41 1.71
C PRO A 3 -0.44 1.57 1.60
N GLY A 4 0.18 0.69 0.81
CA GLY A 4 1.52 0.90 0.27
C GLY A 4 1.50 1.79 -0.98
N GLY A 5 2.46 1.59 -1.88
CA GLY A 5 2.39 2.22 -3.20
C GLY A 5 1.23 1.67 -4.03
N VAL A 6 0.37 2.54 -4.55
CA VAL A 6 -0.81 2.17 -5.37
C VAL A 6 -0.80 2.93 -6.70
N THR A 7 -1.16 2.27 -7.79
CA THR A 7 -1.26 2.83 -9.15
C THR A 7 -2.42 3.83 -9.26
N THR A 8 -2.22 5.04 -8.74
CA THR A 8 -3.19 6.15 -8.79
C THR A 8 -2.63 7.31 -9.60
N ARG A 9 -3.40 8.39 -9.77
CA ARG A 9 -2.86 9.62 -10.37
C ARG A 9 -1.72 10.23 -9.53
N LEU A 10 -1.69 9.99 -8.22
CA LEU A 10 -0.64 10.52 -7.33
C LEU A 10 0.73 9.92 -7.62
N THR A 11 0.80 8.65 -8.01
CA THR A 11 2.07 7.95 -8.28
C THR A 11 2.58 8.16 -9.71
N LYS A 12 1.76 8.69 -10.62
CA LYS A 12 2.13 8.94 -12.02
C LYS A 12 3.07 10.13 -12.22
N THR A 13 3.10 11.04 -11.27
CA THR A 13 3.92 12.28 -11.34
C THR A 13 5.08 12.24 -10.35
N VAL A 14 5.45 11.05 -9.85
CA VAL A 14 6.61 10.91 -8.97
C VAL A 14 7.86 10.99 -9.82
N GLU A 15 8.69 11.98 -9.51
CA GLU A 15 10.02 12.17 -10.08
C GLU A 15 11.05 11.95 -8.98
N PHE A 16 12.12 11.23 -9.29
CA PHE A 16 13.23 11.03 -8.36
C PHE A 16 14.38 11.98 -8.71
N PRO A 17 15.10 12.51 -7.71
CA PRO A 17 16.34 13.26 -7.95
C PRO A 17 17.35 12.46 -8.76
N ASP A 18 18.20 13.15 -9.54
CA ASP A 18 19.24 12.52 -10.38
C ASP A 18 20.25 11.71 -9.55
N ASP A 19 20.46 12.09 -8.29
CA ASP A 19 21.39 11.46 -7.35
C ASP A 19 20.71 10.50 -6.37
N VAL A 20 19.50 10.02 -6.70
CA VAL A 20 18.75 9.11 -5.82
C VAL A 20 19.54 7.82 -5.55
N ASP A 21 19.66 7.49 -4.27
CA ASP A 21 20.17 6.20 -3.81
C ASP A 21 19.04 5.16 -3.87
N PHE A 22 19.00 4.40 -4.95
CA PHE A 22 18.00 3.34 -5.13
C PHE A 22 18.16 2.19 -4.13
N GLU A 23 19.37 1.93 -3.61
CA GLU A 23 19.57 0.90 -2.59
C GLU A 23 18.90 1.32 -1.27
N LEU A 24 19.01 2.60 -0.90
CA LEU A 24 18.29 3.16 0.24
C LEU A 24 16.78 3.19 0.00
N LEU A 25 16.35 3.65 -1.18
CA LEU A 25 14.93 3.76 -1.54
C LEU A 25 14.22 2.40 -1.51
N MET A 26 14.85 1.36 -2.04
CA MET A 26 14.25 0.04 -2.13
C MET A 26 13.99 -0.61 -0.76
N ARG A 27 14.60 -0.11 0.32
CA ARG A 27 14.25 -0.52 1.70
C ARG A 27 12.84 -0.11 2.12
N TYR A 28 12.25 0.87 1.45
CA TYR A 28 10.88 1.34 1.69
C TYR A 28 9.90 0.90 0.59
N ALA A 29 10.37 0.14 -0.40
CA ALA A 29 9.53 -0.38 -1.47
C ALA A 29 8.92 -1.73 -1.08
N GLY A 30 7.69 -1.99 -1.53
CA GLY A 30 7.03 -3.27 -1.30
C GLY A 30 7.71 -4.37 -2.11
N TYR A 31 7.88 -5.55 -1.51
CA TYR A 31 8.49 -6.71 -2.17
C TYR A 31 7.74 -7.20 -3.41
N ARG A 32 6.50 -6.75 -3.63
CA ARG A 32 5.62 -7.21 -4.72
C ARG A 32 5.17 -6.08 -5.65
N GLY A 33 5.89 -4.95 -5.69
CA GLY A 33 5.59 -3.83 -6.58
C GLY A 33 4.48 -2.91 -6.08
N LEU A 34 3.83 -2.20 -7.00
CA LEU A 34 2.67 -1.34 -6.71
C LEU A 34 1.39 -2.18 -6.70
N GLY A 35 0.49 -1.87 -5.76
CA GLY A 35 -0.87 -2.39 -5.76
C GLY A 35 -1.77 -1.61 -6.72
N GLU A 36 -2.96 -2.14 -6.95
CA GLU A 36 -3.99 -1.49 -7.76
C GLU A 36 -5.08 -0.87 -6.86
N PRO A 37 -5.81 0.17 -7.32
CA PRO A 37 -6.90 0.77 -6.54
C PRO A 37 -7.92 -0.24 -6.02
N GLU A 38 -8.14 -1.32 -6.78
CA GLU A 38 -9.04 -2.41 -6.46
C GLU A 38 -8.61 -3.20 -5.21
N ASP A 39 -7.31 -3.28 -4.91
CA ASP A 39 -6.82 -3.95 -3.69
C ASP A 39 -7.33 -3.22 -2.43
N ILE A 40 -7.32 -1.89 -2.48
CA ILE A 40 -7.79 -1.04 -1.37
C ILE A 40 -9.31 -1.06 -1.29
N ALA A 41 -9.99 -0.99 -2.44
CA ALA A 41 -11.45 -1.07 -2.50
C ALA A 41 -11.98 -2.42 -1.99
N GLY A 42 -11.30 -3.51 -2.32
CA GLY A 42 -11.64 -4.86 -1.86
C GLY A 42 -11.52 -5.00 -0.34
N LEU A 43 -10.41 -4.55 0.24
CA LEU A 43 -10.24 -4.57 1.69
C LEU A 43 -11.24 -3.65 2.41
N PHE A 44 -11.53 -2.48 1.83
CA PHE A 44 -12.56 -1.58 2.34
C PHE A 44 -13.94 -2.25 2.37
N ALA A 45 -14.33 -2.90 1.27
CA ALA A 45 -15.59 -3.62 1.18
C ALA A 45 -15.67 -4.76 2.21
N PHE A 46 -14.58 -5.49 2.44
CA PHE A 46 -14.50 -6.54 3.46
C PHE A 46 -14.67 -5.99 4.88
N VAL A 47 -13.93 -4.95 5.26
CA VAL A 47 -14.05 -4.41 6.63
C VAL A 47 -15.40 -3.74 6.90
N ALA A 48 -16.06 -3.24 5.85
CA ALA A 48 -17.39 -2.65 5.94
C ALA A 48 -18.53 -3.68 5.90
N SER A 49 -18.25 -4.96 5.63
CA SER A 49 -19.26 -6.01 5.55
C SER A 49 -19.52 -6.67 6.91
N ASP A 50 -20.54 -7.54 6.96
CA ASP A 50 -20.84 -8.38 8.13
C ASP A 50 -19.70 -9.33 8.52
N ASP A 51 -18.79 -9.64 7.59
CA ASP A 51 -17.61 -10.46 7.85
C ASP A 51 -16.55 -9.67 8.64
N GLY A 52 -16.48 -8.36 8.43
CA GLY A 52 -15.62 -7.43 9.17
C GLY A 52 -16.09 -7.10 10.58
N ARG A 53 -17.30 -7.53 10.99
CA ARG A 53 -18.00 -7.06 12.22
C ARG A 53 -17.25 -7.22 13.53
N ASN A 54 -16.20 -8.04 13.60
CA ASN A 54 -15.40 -8.26 14.81
C ASN A 54 -14.02 -7.59 14.76
N ILE A 55 -13.75 -6.74 13.76
CA ILE A 55 -12.49 -6.03 13.60
C ILE A 55 -12.69 -4.56 14.01
N HIS A 56 -12.09 -4.15 15.13
CA HIS A 56 -12.22 -2.79 15.66
C HIS A 56 -10.86 -2.26 16.14
N GLY A 57 -10.62 -0.96 15.94
CA GLY A 57 -9.40 -0.27 16.41
C GLY A 57 -8.10 -0.68 15.72
N ALA A 58 -8.15 -1.60 14.75
CA ALA A 58 -6.98 -2.10 14.04
C ALA A 58 -6.62 -1.22 12.83
N ILE A 59 -5.31 -1.11 12.59
CA ILE A 59 -4.76 -0.63 11.32
C ILE A 59 -4.40 -1.87 10.49
N LEU A 60 -5.03 -2.02 9.33
CA LEU A 60 -4.75 -3.13 8.40
C LEU A 60 -3.84 -2.64 7.28
N SER A 61 -2.63 -3.20 7.18
CA SER A 61 -1.70 -2.95 6.08
C SER A 61 -2.20 -3.61 4.79
N SER A 62 -2.25 -2.83 3.71
CA SER A 62 -2.54 -3.27 2.34
C SER A 62 -1.44 -2.70 1.45
N ASP A 63 -0.25 -3.25 1.60
CA ASP A 63 0.99 -2.58 1.21
C ASP A 63 1.94 -3.48 0.42
N LEU A 64 1.46 -4.65 -0.01
CA LEU A 64 2.24 -5.64 -0.75
C LEU A 64 3.55 -6.05 -0.04
N GLY A 65 3.64 -5.89 1.27
CA GLY A 65 4.75 -6.33 2.10
C GLY A 65 5.76 -5.24 2.47
N ILE A 66 5.46 -3.95 2.32
CA ILE A 66 6.33 -2.87 2.81
C ILE A 66 6.61 -3.04 4.31
N THR A 67 5.59 -3.32 5.14
CA THR A 67 5.76 -3.46 6.60
C THR A 67 6.10 -4.89 7.04
N ALA A 68 6.49 -5.78 6.13
CA ALA A 68 6.78 -7.19 6.44
C ALA A 68 8.28 -7.48 6.63
N GLY A 69 9.15 -6.48 6.44
CA GLY A 69 10.61 -6.55 6.58
C GLY A 69 11.15 -5.60 7.63
#